data_AF-A0A497QD91-F1
#
_entry.id   AF-A0A497QD91-F1
#
_cell.length_a   1.000
_cell.length_b   1.000
_cell.length_c   1.000
_cell.angle_alpha   90.00
_cell.angle_beta   90.00
_cell.angle_gamma   90.00
#
_symmetry.space_group_name_H-M   'P 1'
#
loop_
_entity.id
_entity.type
_entity.pdbx_description
1 polymer ?
#
loop_
_entity_poly.entity_id
_entity_poly.type
_entity_poly.pdbx_seq_one_letter_code
_entity_poly.pdbx_strand_id
1 'polypeptide(L)'
;MIVIIIDTRRELYAPVSIWKENNIPPINFIITSPPYWNILKKSRGGVKSKQKQRIEQGFDEDYGNSEFDLGNIDDLSQYLDSLVNIFKDLKNILKPKTHLMIILQNCRTKEGKIEPLAWNLL
;
A
#
# COMPACT_ATOMS: atom_id res chain seq x y z
N MET A 1 -16.10 -12.52 12.77
CA MET A 1 -14.77 -11.95 12.45
C MET A 1 -14.86 -11.49 11.02
N ILE A 2 -14.76 -10.19 10.75
CA ILE A 2 -14.75 -9.66 9.38
C ILE A 2 -13.29 -9.37 9.06
N VAL A 3 -12.78 -9.98 8.00
CA VAL A 3 -11.43 -9.77 7.46
C VAL A 3 -11.60 -8.94 6.20
N ILE A 4 -10.90 -7.81 6.10
CA ILE A 4 -10.90 -6.99 4.89
C ILE A 4 -9.51 -7.02 4.30
N ILE A 5 -9.45 -7.27 3.00
CA ILE A 5 -8.28 -7.01 2.16
C ILE A 5 -8.47 -5.60 1.60
N ILE A 6 -7.78 -4.63 2.18
CA ILE A 6 -7.84 -3.25 1.71
C ILE A 6 -6.82 -3.10 0.58
N ASP A 7 -7.31 -2.79 -0.62
CA ASP A 7 -6.48 -2.26 -1.68
C ASP A 7 -6.18 -0.79 -1.38
N THR A 8 -4.98 -0.49 -0.91
CA THR A 8 -4.57 0.88 -0.59
C THR A 8 -4.15 1.69 -1.84
N ARG A 9 -4.41 1.18 -3.07
CA ARG A 9 -4.06 1.85 -4.33
C ARG A 9 -5.10 2.86 -4.80
N ARG A 10 -6.32 2.84 -4.24
CA ARG A 10 -7.42 3.70 -4.70
C ARG A 10 -8.08 4.37 -3.52
N GLU A 11 -7.96 5.70 -3.50
CA GLU A 11 -8.61 6.67 -2.60
C GLU A 11 -8.58 6.39 -1.09
N LEU A 12 -8.01 7.35 -0.37
CA LEU A 12 -8.01 7.47 1.09
C LEU A 12 -9.41 7.58 1.73
N TYR A 13 -10.47 7.82 0.96
CA TYR A 13 -11.81 8.14 1.51
C TYR A 13 -12.89 7.10 1.21
N ALA A 14 -12.66 6.22 0.24
CA ALA A 14 -13.65 5.22 -0.19
C ALA A 14 -14.04 4.23 0.93
N PRO A 15 -13.12 3.64 1.72
CA PRO A 15 -13.49 2.52 2.57
C PRO A 15 -14.44 2.92 3.71
N VAL A 16 -14.26 4.09 4.32
CA VAL A 16 -15.12 4.55 5.43
C VAL A 16 -16.51 4.96 4.92
N SER A 17 -16.58 5.69 3.82
CA SER A 17 -17.84 6.13 3.23
C SER A 17 -18.67 4.93 2.75
N ILE A 18 -18.04 3.99 2.02
CA ILE A 18 -18.67 2.73 1.62
C ILE A 18 -19.18 1.95 2.85
N TRP A 19 -18.40 1.91 3.94
CA TRP A 19 -18.80 1.25 5.18
C TRP A 19 -20.09 1.83 5.74
N LYS A 20 -20.15 3.16 5.83
CA LYS A 20 -21.29 3.90 6.39
C LYS A 20 -22.51 3.79 5.50
N GLU A 21 -22.36 4.02 4.19
CA GLU A 21 -23.45 3.97 3.21
C GLU A 21 -24.11 2.60 3.15
N ASN A 22 -23.34 1.53 3.31
CA ASN A 22 -23.84 0.16 3.25
C ASN A 22 -24.15 -0.42 4.64
N ASN A 23 -24.10 0.38 5.71
CA ASN A 23 -24.32 -0.06 7.10
C ASN A 23 -23.50 -1.31 7.49
N ILE A 24 -22.25 -1.38 7.03
CA ILE A 24 -21.40 -2.53 7.30
C ILE A 24 -21.00 -2.51 8.80
N PRO A 25 -21.09 -3.64 9.52
CA PRO A 25 -20.72 -3.67 10.93
C PRO A 25 -19.25 -3.31 11.17
N PRO A 26 -18.91 -2.72 12.34
CA PRO A 26 -17.52 -2.47 12.70
C PRO A 26 -16.67 -3.75 12.75
N ILE A 27 -15.41 -3.62 12.34
CA ILE A 27 -14.47 -4.75 12.20
C ILE A 27 -13.53 -4.85 13.40
N ASN A 28 -12.92 -6.02 13.57
CA ASN A 28 -11.94 -6.29 14.63
C ASN A 28 -10.61 -6.87 14.13
N PHE A 29 -10.45 -7.03 12.81
CA PHE A 29 -9.24 -7.51 12.18
C PHE A 29 -9.08 -6.90 10.78
N ILE A 30 -7.90 -6.39 10.47
CA ILE A 30 -7.54 -5.88 9.14
C ILE A 30 -6.26 -6.61 8.69
N ILE A 31 -6.24 -7.03 7.42
CA ILE A 31 -5.03 -7.50 6.75
C ILE A 31 -4.87 -6.74 5.43
N THR A 32 -3.69 -6.19 5.18
CA THR A 32 -3.44 -5.46 3.93
C THR A 32 -2.00 -5.63 3.47
N SER A 33 -1.77 -5.44 2.18
CA SER A 33 -0.46 -5.41 1.54
C SER A 33 -0.40 -4.16 0.65
N PRO A 34 -0.08 -2.98 1.21
CA PRO A 34 0.02 -1.75 0.42
C PRO A 34 1.12 -1.86 -0.65
N PRO A 35 1.12 -0.99 -1.69
CA PRO A 35 2.18 -1.01 -2.68
C PRO A 35 3.52 -0.78 -1.99
N TYR A 36 4.55 -1.55 -2.33
CA TYR A 36 5.88 -1.42 -1.70
C TYR A 36 6.63 -0.20 -2.27
N TRP A 37 6.07 1.00 -2.02
CA TRP A 37 6.46 2.28 -2.62
C TRP A 37 6.48 2.18 -4.16
N ASN A 38 7.38 2.90 -4.83
CA ASN A 38 7.54 2.92 -6.29
C ASN A 38 8.45 1.80 -6.83
N ILE A 39 8.49 0.61 -6.20
CA ILE A 39 9.42 -0.47 -6.57
C ILE A 39 9.20 -1.01 -8.00
N LEU A 40 7.99 -0.93 -8.55
CA LEU A 40 7.67 -1.39 -9.90
C LEU A 40 8.07 -0.39 -11.00
N LYS A 41 8.02 0.91 -10.71
CA LYS A 41 8.45 1.96 -11.66
C LYS A 41 9.97 2.10 -11.80
N LYS A 42 10.72 1.42 -10.94
CA LYS A 42 12.19 1.52 -10.89
C LYS A 42 12.83 0.47 -11.80
N SER A 43 12.89 0.77 -13.10
CA SER A 43 13.84 0.13 -14.03
C SER A 43 15.26 0.41 -13.56
N ARG A 44 16.04 -0.64 -13.28
CA ARG A 44 17.47 -0.53 -12.97
C ARG A 44 18.26 -0.91 -14.21
N GLY A 45 19.15 -0.03 -14.65
CA GLY A 45 20.19 -0.39 -15.62
C GLY A 45 21.07 -1.50 -15.04
N GLY A 46 21.27 -2.58 -15.81
CA GLY A 46 22.25 -3.63 -15.54
C GLY A 46 21.76 -4.91 -14.82
N VAL A 47 20.60 -4.91 -14.16
CA VAL A 47 20.00 -6.12 -13.54
C VAL A 47 18.57 -6.25 -14.07
N LYS A 48 18.11 -7.47 -14.40
CA LYS A 48 16.68 -7.69 -14.74
C LYS A 48 15.81 -7.16 -13.60
N SER A 49 15.20 -5.99 -13.79
CA SER A 49 14.28 -5.41 -12.83
C SER A 49 13.06 -6.31 -12.69
N LYS A 50 12.34 -6.24 -11.55
CA LYS A 50 11.04 -6.91 -11.40
C LYS A 50 10.10 -6.56 -12.55
N GLN A 51 10.17 -5.33 -13.05
CA GLN A 51 9.45 -4.89 -14.25
C GLN A 51 9.82 -5.71 -15.50
N LYS A 52 11.12 -5.91 -15.79
CA LYS A 52 11.55 -6.77 -16.91
C LYS A 52 11.09 -8.22 -16.78
N GLN A 53 11.12 -8.78 -15.56
CA GLN A 53 10.60 -10.13 -15.30
C GLN A 53 9.09 -10.21 -15.52
N ARG A 54 8.34 -9.17 -15.13
CA ARG A 54 6.88 -9.08 -15.35
C ARG A 54 6.54 -8.96 -16.83
N ILE A 55 7.28 -8.15 -17.59
CA ILE A 55 7.16 -8.04 -19.05
C ILE A 55 7.38 -9.40 -19.72
N GLU A 56 8.46 -10.11 -19.36
CA GLU A 56 8.75 -11.46 -19.87
C GLU A 56 7.65 -12.48 -19.55
N GLN A 57 6.87 -12.24 -18.49
CA GLN A 57 5.77 -13.09 -18.04
C GLN A 57 4.38 -12.60 -18.50
N GLY A 58 4.31 -11.50 -19.26
CA GLY A 58 3.04 -10.91 -19.70
C GLY A 58 2.21 -10.28 -18.58
N PHE A 59 2.83 -9.88 -17.48
CA PHE A 59 2.18 -9.20 -16.34
C PHE A 59 2.30 -7.68 -16.44
N ASP A 60 1.35 -6.98 -15.82
CA ASP A 60 1.32 -5.50 -15.76
C ASP A 60 2.65 -4.90 -15.30
N GLU A 61 3.08 -3.84 -15.99
CA GLU A 61 4.42 -3.25 -15.86
C GLU A 61 4.52 -2.21 -14.74
N ASP A 62 3.40 -1.60 -14.37
CA ASP A 62 3.27 -0.66 -13.27
C ASP A 62 1.90 -0.82 -12.59
N TYR A 63 1.62 0.03 -11.60
CA TYR A 63 0.34 0.00 -10.89
C TYR A 63 -0.76 0.80 -11.60
N GLY A 64 -0.52 1.27 -12.83
CA GLY A 64 -1.41 2.11 -13.63
C GLY A 64 -1.19 3.62 -13.42
N ASN A 65 -1.97 4.42 -14.16
CA ASN A 65 -1.85 5.89 -14.22
C ASN A 65 -2.76 6.63 -13.23
N SER A 66 -3.29 5.96 -12.21
CA SER A 66 -4.14 6.62 -11.21
C SER A 66 -3.31 7.61 -10.39
N GLU A 67 -3.69 8.88 -10.38
CA GLU A 67 -3.07 9.90 -9.51
C GLU A 67 -3.22 9.57 -8.02
N PHE A 68 -4.20 8.73 -7.68
CA PHE A 68 -4.48 8.29 -6.31
C PHE A 68 -3.71 7.03 -5.88
N ASP A 69 -2.87 6.46 -6.76
CA ASP A 69 -2.07 5.29 -6.40
C ASP A 69 -0.86 5.68 -5.56
N LEU A 70 -0.81 5.20 -4.32
CA LEU A 70 0.35 5.39 -3.42
C LEU A 70 1.66 4.88 -4.04
N GLY A 71 1.60 3.87 -4.92
CA GLY A 71 2.75 3.35 -5.66
C GLY A 71 3.32 4.33 -6.69
N ASN A 72 2.59 5.42 -6.99
CA ASN A 72 3.03 6.51 -7.86
C ASN A 72 3.77 7.63 -7.11
N ILE A 73 3.75 7.63 -5.77
CA ILE A 73 4.45 8.62 -4.96
C ILE A 73 5.96 8.32 -4.99
N ASP A 74 6.74 9.25 -5.53
CA ASP A 74 8.19 9.09 -5.66
C ASP A 74 8.97 9.47 -4.41
N ASP A 75 8.41 10.28 -3.51
CA ASP A 75 9.01 10.63 -2.23
C ASP A 75 8.64 9.61 -1.14
N LEU A 76 9.63 9.11 -0.40
CA LEU A 76 9.40 8.07 0.61
C LEU A 76 8.59 8.61 1.80
N SER A 77 8.85 9.85 2.24
CA SER A 77 8.14 10.43 3.38
C SER A 77 6.67 10.63 3.03
N GLN A 78 6.37 11.21 1.87
CA GLN A 78 5.00 11.40 1.39
C GLN A 78 4.24 10.09 1.24
N TYR A 79 4.91 9.03 0.78
CA TYR A 79 4.32 7.69 0.71
C TYR A 79 3.95 7.17 2.11
N LEU A 80 4.87 7.27 3.07
CA LEU A 80 4.64 6.82 4.45
C LEU A 80 3.53 7.62 5.13
N ASP A 81 3.52 8.95 4.99
CA ASP A 81 2.51 9.83 5.54
C ASP A 81 1.12 9.51 4.98
N SER A 82 1.04 9.29 3.67
CA SER A 82 -0.21 8.92 2.99
C SER A 82 -0.73 7.56 3.49
N LEU A 83 0.15 6.58 3.65
CA LEU A 83 -0.20 5.26 4.18
C LEU A 83 -0.68 5.33 5.64
N VAL A 84 -0.02 6.13 6.48
CA VAL A 84 -0.44 6.36 7.87
C VAL A 84 -1.82 7.02 7.94
N ASN A 85 -2.10 7.96 7.04
CA ASN A 85 -3.40 8.64 6.99
C ASN A 85 -4.53 7.65 6.65
N ILE A 86 -4.32 6.69 5.74
CA ILE A 86 -5.28 5.61 5.49
C ILE A 86 -5.63 4.89 6.80
N PHE A 87 -4.61 4.48 7.57
CA PHE A 87 -4.84 3.75 8.81
C PHE A 87 -5.51 4.60 9.90
N LYS A 88 -5.26 5.91 9.93
CA LYS A 88 -5.96 6.83 10.84
C LYS A 88 -7.45 6.91 10.51
N ASP A 89 -7.80 6.99 9.23
CA ASP A 89 -9.19 7.12 8.79
C ASP A 89 -10.02 5.87 9.11
N LEU A 90 -9.40 4.69 9.05
CA LEU A 90 -10.05 3.42 9.42
C LEU A 90 -10.58 3.42 10.86
N LYS A 91 -10.02 4.22 11.79
CA LYS A 91 -10.45 4.25 13.21
C LYS A 91 -11.96 4.39 13.38
N ASN A 92 -12.65 5.09 12.48
CA ASN A 92 -14.08 5.32 12.52
C ASN A 92 -14.94 4.06 12.32
N ILE A 93 -14.36 2.97 11.82
CA ILE A 93 -15.05 1.71 11.51
C ILE A 93 -14.48 0.51 12.31
N LEU A 94 -13.62 0.77 13.30
CA LEU A 94 -12.97 -0.26 14.10
C LEU A 94 -13.67 -0.49 15.45
N LYS A 95 -13.65 -1.73 15.91
CA LYS A 95 -13.93 -2.07 17.30
C LYS A 95 -12.71 -1.78 18.19
N PRO A 96 -12.91 -1.53 19.50
CA PRO A 96 -11.81 -1.55 20.45
C PRO A 96 -11.00 -2.85 20.33
N LYS A 97 -9.66 -2.76 20.48
CA LYS A 97 -8.74 -3.91 20.36
C LYS A 97 -8.72 -4.59 18.98
N THR A 98 -9.02 -3.83 17.92
CA THR A 98 -8.80 -4.29 16.55
C THR A 98 -7.33 -4.60 16.31
N HIS A 99 -7.05 -5.69 15.59
CA HIS A 99 -5.70 -6.05 15.16
C HIS A 99 -5.49 -5.62 13.70
N LEU A 100 -4.37 -4.97 13.42
CA LEU A 100 -3.97 -4.54 12.08
C LEU A 100 -2.71 -5.30 11.67
N MET A 101 -2.82 -6.08 10.59
CA MET A 101 -1.70 -6.79 9.95
C MET A 101 -1.36 -6.10 8.63
N ILE A 102 -0.11 -5.64 8.51
CA ILE A 102 0.39 -4.97 7.31
C ILE A 102 1.55 -5.80 6.76
N ILE A 103 1.40 -6.28 5.54
CA ILE A 103 2.42 -7.06 4.83
C ILE A 103 3.25 -6.09 3.98
N LEU A 104 4.52 -5.94 4.31
CA LEU A 104 5.47 -5.05 3.62
C LEU A 104 6.73 -5.80 3.19
N GLN A 105 7.41 -5.27 2.17
CA GLN A 105 8.73 -5.71 1.75
C GLN A 105 9.73 -4.56 1.83
N ASN A 106 10.95 -4.85 2.30
CA ASN A 106 12.05 -3.87 2.24
C ASN A 106 12.29 -3.48 0.78
N CYS A 107 12.36 -2.18 0.52
CA CYS A 107 12.63 -1.67 -0.81
C CYS A 107 14.09 -1.23 -0.90
N ARG A 108 14.64 -1.20 -2.12
CA ARG A 108 16.01 -0.74 -2.35
C ARG A 108 15.96 0.51 -3.22
N THR A 109 16.66 1.57 -2.82
CA THR A 109 16.69 2.85 -3.54
C THR A 109 17.52 2.76 -4.82
N LYS A 110 17.58 3.84 -5.61
CA LYS A 110 18.42 3.90 -6.83
C LYS A 110 19.91 3.89 -6.47
N GLU A 111 20.24 4.47 -5.33
CA GLU A 111 21.58 4.57 -4.73
C GLU A 111 22.02 3.23 -4.10
N GLY A 112 21.14 2.21 -4.11
CA GLY A 112 21.45 0.87 -3.59
C GLY A 112 21.25 0.71 -2.08
N LYS A 113 20.72 1.73 -1.38
CA LYS A 113 20.35 1.66 0.03
C LYS A 113 19.12 0.77 0.23
N ILE A 114 19.10 -0.02 1.29
CA ILE A 114 17.91 -0.78 1.70
C ILE A 114 17.10 0.10 2.65
N GLU A 115 15.84 0.32 2.30
CA GLU A 115 14.85 1.00 3.14
C GLU A 115 13.97 -0.06 3.82
N PRO A 116 14.03 -0.18 5.15
CA PRO A 116 13.23 -1.12 5.90
C PRO A 116 11.82 -0.56 6.11
N LEU A 117 10.96 -0.66 5.09
CA LEU A 117 9.62 -0.04 5.09
C LEU A 117 8.80 -0.36 6.35
N ALA A 118 8.86 -1.59 6.87
CA ALA A 118 8.14 -1.96 8.07
C ALA A 118 8.62 -1.23 9.33
N TRP A 119 9.91 -0.88 9.41
CA TRP A 119 10.46 -0.11 10.53
C TRP A 119 10.21 1.38 10.36
N ASN A 120 10.21 1.87 9.11
CA ASN A 120 9.95 3.29 8.82
C ASN A 120 8.48 3.69 9.03
N LEU A 121 7.57 2.71 9.13
CA LEU A 121 6.14 2.93 9.35
C LEU A 121 5.75 3.03 10.84
N LEU A 122 6.64 2.61 11.75
CA LEU A 122 6.43 2.57 13.19
C LEU A 122 6.93 3.86 13.87
#